data_AF-A0A5N7ZEG5-F1
#
_entry.id   AF-A0A5N7ZEG5-F1
#
_cell.length_a   1.000
_cell.length_b   1.000
_cell.length_c   1.000
_cell.angle_alpha   90.00
_cell.angle_beta   90.00
_cell.angle_gamma   90.00
#
_symmetry.space_group_name_H-M   'P 1'
#
loop_
_entity.id
_entity.type
_entity.pdbx_description
1 polymer ?
#
loop_
_entity_poly.entity_id
_entity_poly.type
_entity_poly.pdbx_seq_one_letter_code
_entity_poly.pdbx_strand_id
1 'polypeptide(L)'
;MEAAITAIVQGMEQKHVNDPTVPYDLDRIVTMILSDLPQAIKAINNLDQNTLEWIASRFEEISYKAQHKEFVMCLEGLRVKFPNSAILKQDVLEGVEAYYGETE
;
A
#
# COMPACT_ATOMS: atom_id res chain seq x y z
N MET A 1 2.87 12.79 -4.73
CA MET A 1 2.91 11.31 -4.76
C MET A 1 1.54 10.70 -4.99
N GLU A 2 0.49 11.15 -4.29
CA GLU A 2 -0.92 10.73 -4.48
C GLU A 2 -1.34 10.58 -5.95
N ALA A 3 -1.32 11.66 -6.72
CA ALA A 3 -1.69 11.65 -8.15
C ALA A 3 -0.87 10.67 -9.00
N ALA A 4 0.38 10.39 -8.62
CA ALA A 4 1.22 9.44 -9.34
C ALA A 4 0.81 7.99 -9.02
N ILE A 5 0.50 7.67 -7.76
CA ILE A 5 -0.01 6.35 -7.37
C ILE A 5 -1.35 6.11 -8.04
N THR A 6 -2.28 7.07 -7.97
CA THR A 6 -3.59 6.97 -8.64
C THR A 6 -3.45 6.79 -10.15
N ALA A 7 -2.55 7.52 -10.82
CA ALA A 7 -2.34 7.37 -12.26
C ALA A 7 -1.81 5.98 -12.64
N ILE A 8 -0.92 5.40 -11.82
CA ILE A 8 -0.42 4.04 -12.03
C ILE A 8 -1.56 3.02 -11.86
N VAL A 9 -2.35 3.14 -10.78
CA VAL A 9 -3.49 2.26 -10.52
C VAL A 9 -4.54 2.33 -11.62
N GLN A 10 -4.92 3.53 -12.05
CA GLN A 10 -5.84 3.70 -13.19
C GLN A 10 -5.29 3.07 -14.47
N GLY A 11 -3.97 3.11 -14.67
CA GLY A 11 -3.31 2.39 -15.77
C GLY A 11 -3.43 0.88 -15.63
N MET A 12 -3.34 0.34 -14.41
CA MET A 12 -3.53 -1.10 -14.12
C MET A 12 -4.98 -1.53 -14.31
N GLU A 13 -5.96 -0.71 -13.90
CA GLU A 13 -7.39 -1.00 -14.06
C GLU A 13 -7.82 -1.09 -15.53
N GLN A 14 -7.14 -0.37 -16.43
CA GLN A 14 -7.41 -0.41 -17.87
C GLN A 14 -6.69 -1.56 -18.59
N LYS A 15 -5.77 -2.25 -17.90
CA LYS A 15 -5.06 -3.40 -18.45
C LYS A 15 -5.91 -4.66 -18.33
N HIS A 16 -5.63 -5.63 -19.19
CA HIS A 16 -6.27 -6.93 -19.09
C HIS A 16 -5.90 -7.59 -17.75
N VAL A 17 -6.79 -8.39 -17.16
CA VAL A 17 -6.57 -9.08 -15.87
C VAL A 17 -5.30 -9.95 -15.81
N ASN A 18 -4.74 -10.30 -16.97
CA ASN A 18 -3.52 -11.10 -17.12
C ASN A 18 -2.35 -10.29 -17.69
N ASP A 19 -2.42 -8.96 -17.62
CA ASP A 19 -1.35 -8.13 -18.15
C ASP A 19 -0.08 -8.32 -17.30
N PRO A 20 1.02 -8.77 -17.90
CA PRO A 20 2.24 -9.08 -17.17
C PRO A 20 2.94 -7.83 -16.63
N THR A 21 2.47 -6.62 -16.96
CA THR A 21 3.07 -5.37 -16.50
C THR A 21 2.55 -4.89 -15.15
N VAL A 22 1.41 -5.43 -14.67
CA VAL A 22 0.82 -5.07 -13.36
C VAL A 22 1.81 -5.26 -12.20
N PRO A 23 2.56 -6.37 -12.09
CA PRO A 23 3.58 -6.50 -11.05
C PRO A 23 4.66 -5.40 -11.12
N TYR A 24 5.09 -4.99 -12.31
CA TYR A 24 6.10 -3.94 -12.48
C TYR A 24 5.58 -2.56 -12.05
N ASP A 25 4.31 -2.28 -12.28
CA ASP A 25 3.65 -1.06 -11.80
C ASP A 25 3.56 -1.03 -10.26
N LEU A 26 3.24 -2.17 -9.64
CA LEU A 26 3.24 -2.32 -8.18
C LEU A 26 4.65 -2.15 -7.59
N ASP A 27 5.67 -2.79 -8.17
CA ASP A 27 7.07 -2.63 -7.77
C ASP A 27 7.53 -1.16 -7.87
N ARG A 28 7.05 -0.45 -8.90
CA ARG A 28 7.30 0.99 -9.05
C ARG A 28 6.67 1.79 -7.92
N ILE A 29 5.43 1.47 -7.53
CA ILE A 29 4.76 2.12 -6.39
C ILE A 29 5.53 1.84 -5.10
N VAL A 30 5.96 0.61 -4.84
CA VAL A 30 6.79 0.25 -3.68
C VAL A 30 8.05 1.08 -3.63
N THR A 31 8.77 1.16 -4.75
CA THR A 31 10.00 1.96 -4.86
C THR A 31 9.74 3.44 -4.56
N MET A 32 8.63 4.00 -5.07
CA MET A 32 8.24 5.38 -4.80
C MET A 32 7.94 5.61 -3.32
N ILE A 33 7.21 4.70 -2.67
CA ILE A 33 6.86 4.79 -1.25
C ILE A 33 8.12 4.72 -0.38
N LEU A 34 9.02 3.79 -0.68
CA LEU A 34 10.28 3.62 0.07
C LEU A 34 11.26 4.78 -0.14
N SER A 35 11.18 5.49 -1.27
CA SER A 35 12.06 6.63 -1.57
C SER A 35 11.70 7.90 -0.77
N ASP A 36 10.42 8.10 -0.43
CA ASP A 36 9.96 9.25 0.36
C ASP A 36 8.76 8.85 1.24
N LEU A 37 9.06 8.17 2.35
CA LEU A 37 8.07 7.68 3.30
C LEU A 37 7.18 8.80 3.88
N PRO A 38 7.70 9.96 4.31
CA PRO A 38 6.85 11.04 4.82
C PRO A 38 5.84 11.56 3.80
N GLN A 39 6.24 11.69 2.53
CA GLN A 39 5.31 12.08 1.47
C GLN A 39 4.35 10.94 1.12
N ALA A 40 4.82 9.69 1.16
CA ALA A 40 4.02 8.51 0.90
C ALA A 40 2.90 8.32 1.92
N ILE A 41 3.19 8.47 3.21
CA ILE A 41 2.20 8.39 4.30
C ILE A 41 1.08 9.41 4.10
N LYS A 42 1.42 10.64 3.72
CA LYS A 42 0.42 11.68 3.40
C LYS A 42 -0.42 11.29 2.19
N ALA A 43 0.22 10.76 1.15
CA ALA A 43 -0.48 10.31 -0.06
C ALA A 43 -1.44 9.17 0.26
N ILE A 44 -0.97 8.11 0.92
CA ILE A 44 -1.74 6.91 1.27
C ILE A 44 -2.97 7.26 2.11
N ASN A 45 -2.84 8.17 3.09
CA ASN A 45 -3.98 8.63 3.88
C ASN A 45 -5.07 9.34 3.07
N ASN A 46 -4.70 9.95 1.94
CA ASN A 46 -5.63 10.68 1.07
C ASN A 46 -6.24 9.81 -0.04
N LEU A 47 -5.62 8.68 -0.37
CA LEU A 47 -6.12 7.77 -1.40
C LEU A 47 -7.52 7.23 -1.06
N ASP A 48 -8.28 6.96 -2.11
CA ASP A 48 -9.57 6.28 -2.03
C ASP A 48 -9.39 4.77 -1.80
N GLN A 49 -10.48 4.11 -1.38
CA GLN A 49 -10.46 2.68 -1.05
C GLN A 49 -9.99 1.81 -2.21
N ASN A 50 -10.45 2.07 -3.43
CA ASN A 50 -10.12 1.24 -4.60
C ASN A 50 -8.62 1.33 -4.91
N THR A 51 -8.06 2.55 -4.93
CA THR A 51 -6.61 2.74 -5.12
C THR A 51 -5.80 2.04 -4.03
N LEU A 52 -6.26 2.09 -2.78
CA LEU A 52 -5.61 1.41 -1.67
C LEU A 52 -5.66 -0.11 -1.80
N GLU A 53 -6.80 -0.69 -2.18
CA GLU A 53 -6.96 -2.13 -2.37
C GLU A 53 -6.00 -2.69 -3.42
N TRP A 54 -5.74 -1.94 -4.48
CA TRP A 54 -4.75 -2.33 -5.50
C TRP A 54 -3.32 -2.46 -4.97
N ILE A 55 -2.93 -1.57 -4.05
CA ILE A 55 -1.55 -1.53 -3.52
C ILE A 55 -1.41 -2.26 -2.19
N ALA A 56 -2.52 -2.72 -1.60
CA ALA A 56 -2.57 -3.33 -0.28
C ALA A 56 -1.67 -4.55 -0.17
N SER A 57 -1.63 -5.37 -1.22
CA SER A 57 -0.74 -6.54 -1.36
C SER A 57 0.75 -6.26 -1.18
N ARG A 58 1.16 -4.98 -1.18
CA ARG A 58 2.55 -4.56 -0.97
C ARG A 58 2.81 -3.97 0.40
N PHE A 59 1.79 -3.80 1.25
CA PHE A 59 1.97 -3.22 2.58
C PHE A 59 2.85 -4.07 3.49
N GLU A 60 2.78 -5.39 3.41
CA GLU A 60 3.71 -6.32 4.06
C GLU A 60 5.17 -6.02 3.67
N GLU A 61 5.45 -6.08 2.36
CA GLU A 61 6.78 -5.83 1.81
C GLU A 61 7.31 -4.44 2.16
N ILE A 62 6.47 -3.40 2.05
CA ILE A 62 6.84 -2.02 2.38
C ILE A 62 7.12 -1.90 3.88
N SER A 63 6.28 -2.46 4.74
CA SER A 63 6.47 -2.36 6.20
C SER A 63 7.74 -3.08 6.65
N TYR A 64 7.99 -4.27 6.10
CA TYR A 64 9.21 -5.04 6.34
C TYR A 64 10.46 -4.27 5.90
N LYS A 65 10.45 -3.68 4.70
CA LYS A 65 11.60 -2.93 4.15
C LYS A 65 11.81 -1.56 4.80
N ALA A 66 10.74 -0.82 5.04
CA ALA A 66 10.78 0.54 5.55
C ALA A 66 11.15 0.58 7.04
N GLN A 67 10.72 -0.42 7.81
CA GLN A 67 10.85 -0.44 9.28
C GLN A 67 10.45 0.91 9.91
N HIS A 68 9.36 1.51 9.42
CA HIS A 68 8.98 2.89 9.74
C HIS A 68 7.67 2.94 10.54
N LYS A 69 7.76 3.34 11.81
CA LYS A 69 6.61 3.35 12.73
C LYS A 69 5.43 4.17 12.23
N GLU A 70 5.67 5.36 11.67
CA GLU A 70 4.58 6.21 11.18
C GLU A 70 3.85 5.60 9.97
N PHE A 71 4.51 4.72 9.21
CA PHE A 71 3.87 4.01 8.11
C PHE A 71 2.87 2.99 8.65
N VAL A 72 3.24 2.22 9.67
CA VAL A 72 2.35 1.28 10.34
C VAL A 72 1.16 1.99 10.97
N MET A 73 1.39 3.11 11.64
CA MET A 73 0.30 3.93 12.20
C MET A 73 -0.64 4.45 11.09
N CYS A 74 -0.11 4.76 9.91
CA CYS A 74 -0.91 5.09 8.74
C CYS A 74 -1.79 3.91 8.31
N LEU A 75 -1.24 2.70 8.23
CA LEU A 75 -1.99 1.49 7.88
C LEU A 75 -3.11 1.20 8.89
N GLU A 76 -2.82 1.30 10.19
CA GLU A 76 -3.85 1.16 11.23
C GLU A 76 -4.98 2.20 11.08
N GLY A 77 -4.62 3.44 10.70
CA GLY A 77 -5.58 4.49 10.38
C GLY A 77 -6.49 4.13 9.20
N LEU A 78 -5.96 3.47 8.16
CA LEU A 78 -6.77 2.99 7.04
C LEU A 78 -7.80 1.95 7.48
N ARG A 79 -7.46 1.07 8.43
CA ARG A 79 -8.39 0.07 8.98
C ARG A 79 -9.59 0.71 9.67
N VAL A 80 -9.39 1.88 10.29
CA VAL A 80 -10.46 2.67 10.91
C VAL A 80 -11.27 3.43 9.85
N LYS A 81 -10.61 3.95 8.81
CA LYS A 81 -11.24 4.72 7.71
C LYS A 81 -12.11 3.83 6.80
N PHE A 82 -11.69 2.59 6.57
CA PHE A 82 -12.35 1.64 5.68
C PHE A 82 -12.69 0.32 6.40
N PRO A 83 -13.59 0.35 7.40
CA PRO A 83 -13.87 -0.81 8.26
C PRO A 83 -14.53 -1.99 7.51
N ASN A 84 -15.12 -1.72 6.34
CA ASN A 84 -15.87 -2.70 5.55
C ASN A 84 -15.03 -3.38 4.45
N SER A 85 -13.80 -2.93 4.19
CA SER A 85 -12.94 -3.58 3.19
C SER A 85 -12.25 -4.79 3.80
N ALA A 86 -12.65 -5.99 3.37
CA ALA A 86 -12.03 -7.23 3.81
C ALA A 86 -10.57 -7.35 3.31
N ILE A 87 -10.32 -6.88 2.08
CA ILE A 87 -8.99 -6.88 1.45
C ILE A 87 -8.04 -6.01 2.29
N LEU A 88 -8.36 -4.72 2.44
CA LEU A 88 -7.52 -3.81 3.22
C LEU A 88 -7.32 -4.29 4.65
N LYS A 89 -8.34 -4.87 5.28
CA LYS A 89 -8.22 -5.33 6.66
C LYS A 89 -7.15 -6.42 6.81
N GLN A 90 -7.06 -7.36 5.88
CA GLN A 90 -6.10 -8.44 5.92
C GLN A 90 -4.69 -7.92 5.58
N ASP A 91 -4.54 -7.25 4.44
CA ASP A 91 -3.24 -6.73 3.98
C ASP A 91 -2.63 -5.70 4.95
N VAL A 92 -3.46 -4.88 5.61
CA VAL A 92 -3.00 -3.96 6.67
C VAL A 92 -2.49 -4.74 7.89
N LEU A 93 -3.16 -5.83 8.26
CA LEU A 93 -2.72 -6.65 9.39
C LEU A 93 -1.34 -7.25 9.08
N GLU A 94 -1.18 -7.86 7.90
CA GLU A 94 0.08 -8.43 7.42
C GLU A 94 1.19 -7.37 7.37
N GLY A 95 0.87 -6.15 6.89
CA GLY A 95 1.75 -4.98 6.97
C GLY A 95 2.20 -4.63 8.38
N VAL A 96 1.27 -4.56 9.32
CA VAL A 96 1.55 -4.23 10.72
C VAL A 96 2.41 -5.34 11.37
N GLU A 97 2.08 -6.61 11.13
CA GLU A 97 2.83 -7.76 11.64
C GLU A 97 4.26 -7.80 11.08
N ALA A 98 4.43 -7.54 9.78
CA ALA A 98 5.75 -7.48 9.14
C ALA A 98 6.68 -6.40 9.70
N TYR A 99 6.13 -5.31 10.27
CA TYR A 99 6.92 -4.32 11.00
C TYR A 99 7.37 -4.81 12.39
N TYR A 100 6.47 -5.42 13.16
CA TYR A 100 6.81 -5.91 14.49
C TYR A 100 7.70 -7.17 14.44
N GLY A 101 7.71 -7.86 13.29
CA GLY A 101 8.45 -9.07 13.05
C GLY A 101 7.80 -10.25 13.75
N GLU A 102 7.88 -11.43 13.12
CA GLU A 102 7.76 -12.70 13.85
C GLU A 102 8.76 -12.67 15.01
N THR A 103 8.27 -12.38 16.21
CA THR A 103 8.97 -12.73 17.44
C THR A 103 8.94 -14.26 17.54
N GLU A 104 9.88 -14.92 16.87
CA GLU A 104 10.33 -16.27 17.20
C GLU A 104 11.76 -16.23 17.76
#